data_AF-A0A940Z9S6-F1
#
_entry.id   AF-A0A940Z9S6-F1
#
_cell.length_a   1.000
_cell.length_b   1.000
_cell.length_c   1.000
_cell.angle_alpha   90.00
_cell.angle_beta   90.00
_cell.angle_gamma   90.00
#
_symmetry.space_group_name_H-M   'P 1'
#
loop_
_entity.id
_entity.type
_entity.pdbx_description
1 polymer ?
#
loop_
_entity_poly.entity_id
_entity_poly.type
_entity_poly.pdbx_seq_one_letter_code
_entity_poly.pdbx_strand_id
1 'polypeptide(L)'
;PPKWEKQEPNNCGPTSLAMYLRYYGWEGDQATIASLIKPKEEDRNVNVEELDYYVRNRVGWLNFQYRVGGDIEILKKFLAAGLPVMIEESFNMDQSYWPNDDRWAAHYQLLTGYDDAREIFTGQDSFVGPDQKIPYDKLDEYWQSFNRVYIVVYPLDKEETVKSIMGPHWDKDYNRQHALLAAESDIQANPENPYAWFNLGTNLVYFDRYLEAADAYDKAIEIGLPQRFLRYQFGPFMAYFHSGQLDNLFALTDYALERTKNSEEALLWRGWANYRQGKLNEAIADFQQALQENPNYSDAQYALNFVYGNP
;
A
#
# COMPACT_ATOMS: atom_id res chain seq x y z
N PRO A 1 -15.28 7.36 -19.34
CA PRO A 1 -15.03 7.01 -17.91
C PRO A 1 -15.71 5.67 -17.60
N PRO A 2 -15.17 4.84 -16.71
CA PRO A 2 -15.85 3.61 -16.29
C PRO A 2 -17.14 3.91 -15.52
N LYS A 3 -18.04 2.94 -15.42
CA LYS A 3 -19.21 3.04 -14.54
C LYS A 3 -18.74 3.13 -13.09
N TRP A 4 -19.11 4.22 -12.42
CA TRP A 4 -18.78 4.45 -11.02
C TRP A 4 -19.48 3.48 -10.08
N GLU A 5 -18.80 3.16 -8.97
CA GLU A 5 -19.29 2.28 -7.92
C GLU A 5 -18.90 2.83 -6.55
N LYS A 6 -19.86 2.83 -5.62
CA LYS A 6 -19.63 3.21 -4.23
C LYS A 6 -19.00 2.04 -3.48
N GLN A 7 -17.92 2.28 -2.75
CA GLN A 7 -17.31 1.23 -1.92
C GLN A 7 -18.20 0.82 -0.75
N GLU A 8 -18.13 -0.46 -0.42
CA GLU A 8 -18.51 -1.01 0.88
C GLU A 8 -17.41 -0.73 1.93
N PRO A 9 -17.69 -0.94 3.24
CA PRO A 9 -16.72 -0.72 4.30
C PRO A 9 -15.38 -1.43 4.04
N ASN A 10 -14.27 -0.69 4.14
CA ASN A 10 -12.91 -1.17 3.90
C ASN A 10 -12.68 -1.80 2.50
N ASN A 11 -13.45 -1.40 1.48
CA ASN A 11 -13.42 -2.03 0.16
C ASN A 11 -12.89 -1.12 -0.97
N CYS A 12 -12.08 -0.10 -0.65
CA CYS A 12 -11.57 0.87 -1.63
C CYS A 12 -10.73 0.20 -2.74
N GLY A 13 -9.85 -0.75 -2.40
CA GLY A 13 -9.02 -1.47 -3.36
C GLY A 13 -9.85 -2.27 -4.37
N PRO A 14 -10.70 -3.22 -3.93
CA PRO A 14 -11.59 -3.97 -4.83
C PRO A 14 -12.52 -3.08 -5.66
N THR A 15 -13.07 -2.01 -5.07
CA THR A 15 -13.97 -1.10 -5.79
C THR A 15 -13.24 -0.29 -6.87
N SER A 16 -12.05 0.24 -6.54
CA SER A 16 -11.23 1.00 -7.49
C SER A 16 -10.73 0.11 -8.62
N LEU A 17 -10.31 -1.12 -8.32
CA LEU A 17 -9.95 -2.10 -9.33
C LEU A 17 -11.16 -2.48 -10.19
N ALA A 18 -12.36 -2.65 -9.64
CA ALA A 18 -13.58 -2.91 -10.42
C ALA A 18 -13.85 -1.78 -11.43
N MET A 19 -13.79 -0.52 -10.99
CA MET A 19 -13.91 0.63 -11.89
C MET A 19 -12.82 0.62 -12.96
N TYR A 20 -11.59 0.30 -12.59
CA TYR A 20 -10.46 0.26 -13.53
C TYR A 20 -10.63 -0.85 -14.58
N LEU A 21 -11.02 -2.06 -14.18
CA LEU A 21 -11.24 -3.17 -15.11
C LEU A 21 -12.43 -2.90 -16.05
N ARG A 22 -13.50 -2.29 -15.55
CA ARG A 22 -14.65 -1.88 -16.37
C ARG A 22 -14.30 -0.85 -17.44
N TYR A 23 -13.26 -0.03 -17.24
CA TYR A 23 -12.76 0.86 -18.29
C TYR A 23 -12.35 0.09 -19.55
N TYR A 24 -11.84 -1.14 -19.37
CA TYR A 24 -11.44 -2.03 -20.46
C TYR A 24 -12.54 -3.02 -20.89
N GLY A 25 -13.75 -2.90 -20.35
CA GLY A 25 -14.89 -3.76 -20.71
C GLY A 25 -15.02 -5.06 -19.90
N TRP A 26 -14.30 -5.20 -18.78
CA TRP A 26 -14.55 -6.29 -17.84
C TRP A 26 -15.95 -6.16 -17.20
N GLU A 27 -16.62 -7.30 -17.01
CA GLU A 27 -17.93 -7.38 -16.35
C GLU A 27 -17.78 -7.96 -14.93
N GLY A 28 -18.35 -7.26 -13.95
CA GLY A 28 -18.28 -7.64 -12.53
C GLY A 28 -18.31 -6.39 -11.65
N ASP A 29 -18.08 -6.57 -10.36
CA ASP A 29 -18.15 -5.53 -9.32
C ASP A 29 -17.16 -5.75 -8.17
N GLN A 30 -17.21 -4.87 -7.17
CA GLN A 30 -16.33 -4.94 -6.01
C GLN A 30 -16.46 -6.28 -5.27
N ALA A 31 -17.66 -6.88 -5.21
CA ALA A 31 -17.90 -8.16 -4.54
C ALA A 31 -17.24 -9.32 -5.30
N THR A 32 -17.27 -9.25 -6.63
CA THR A 32 -16.59 -10.22 -7.50
C THR A 32 -15.08 -10.24 -7.23
N ILE A 33 -14.47 -9.08 -6.99
CA ILE A 33 -13.04 -8.97 -6.66
C ILE A 33 -12.78 -9.37 -5.20
N ALA A 34 -13.54 -8.77 -4.26
CA ALA A 34 -13.37 -8.97 -2.82
C ALA A 34 -13.52 -10.44 -2.41
N SER A 35 -14.39 -11.21 -3.05
CA SER A 35 -14.56 -12.64 -2.73
C SER A 35 -13.28 -13.48 -2.82
N LEU A 36 -12.26 -13.02 -3.57
CA LEU A 36 -10.98 -13.71 -3.71
C LEU A 36 -9.88 -13.09 -2.86
N ILE A 37 -9.73 -11.77 -2.92
CA ILE A 37 -8.59 -11.05 -2.31
C ILE A 37 -8.92 -10.42 -0.96
N LYS A 38 -10.18 -10.52 -0.53
CA LYS A 38 -10.68 -10.04 0.76
C LYS A 38 -11.76 -10.99 1.27
N PRO A 39 -11.44 -12.28 1.51
CA PRO A 39 -12.45 -13.29 1.84
C PRO A 39 -13.14 -13.04 3.19
N LYS A 40 -12.59 -12.15 4.03
CA LYS A 40 -13.19 -11.69 5.28
C LYS A 40 -13.52 -10.20 5.20
N GLU A 41 -14.72 -9.84 5.60
CA GLU A 41 -15.16 -8.44 5.56
C GLU A 41 -14.34 -7.55 6.53
N GLU A 42 -13.84 -8.15 7.61
CA GLU A 42 -13.04 -7.49 8.64
C GLU A 42 -11.58 -7.24 8.24
N ASP A 43 -11.13 -7.83 7.13
CA ASP A 43 -9.86 -7.47 6.53
C ASP A 43 -9.92 -5.98 6.13
N ARG A 44 -8.87 -5.27 6.49
CA ARG A 44 -8.85 -3.83 6.58
C ARG A 44 -7.92 -3.21 5.55
N ASN A 45 -7.16 -4.02 4.85
CA ASN A 45 -6.18 -3.60 3.86
C ASN A 45 -6.24 -4.53 2.66
N VAL A 46 -6.03 -3.99 1.46
CA VAL A 46 -5.79 -4.82 0.26
C VAL A 46 -4.57 -4.24 -0.41
N ASN A 47 -3.50 -5.02 -0.40
CA ASN A 47 -2.18 -4.60 -0.84
C ASN A 47 -2.14 -4.59 -2.37
N VAL A 48 -1.18 -3.85 -2.94
CA VAL A 48 -0.99 -3.76 -4.39
C VAL A 48 -0.74 -5.14 -5.01
N GLU A 49 -0.03 -6.01 -4.30
CA GLU A 49 0.27 -7.39 -4.71
C GLU A 49 -0.99 -8.25 -4.84
N GLU A 50 -2.01 -8.02 -4.01
CA GLU A 50 -3.28 -8.74 -4.07
C GLU A 50 -4.12 -8.29 -5.27
N LEU A 51 -4.10 -6.99 -5.56
CA LEU A 51 -4.70 -6.44 -6.79
C LEU A 51 -4.00 -7.02 -8.04
N ASP A 52 -2.65 -7.09 -8.03
CA ASP A 52 -1.86 -7.73 -9.10
C ASP A 52 -2.26 -9.21 -9.26
N TYR A 53 -2.33 -9.94 -8.15
CA TYR A 53 -2.73 -11.34 -8.13
C TYR A 53 -4.11 -11.53 -8.77
N TYR A 54 -5.10 -10.70 -8.43
CA TYR A 54 -6.41 -10.78 -9.06
C TYR A 54 -6.34 -10.58 -10.57
N VAL A 55 -5.68 -9.51 -11.04
CA VAL A 55 -5.59 -9.22 -12.48
C VAL A 55 -4.90 -10.36 -13.22
N ARG A 56 -3.75 -10.83 -12.75
CA ARG A 56 -3.00 -11.91 -13.41
C ARG A 56 -3.75 -13.24 -13.45
N ASN A 57 -4.54 -13.56 -12.41
CA ASN A 57 -5.18 -14.88 -12.28
C ASN A 57 -6.66 -14.92 -12.70
N ARG A 58 -7.31 -13.77 -12.87
CA ARG A 58 -8.74 -13.67 -13.22
C ARG A 58 -9.01 -12.84 -14.47
N VAL A 59 -8.07 -11.99 -14.90
CA VAL A 59 -8.24 -11.09 -16.04
C VAL A 59 -7.04 -11.21 -16.99
N GLY A 60 -6.73 -12.44 -17.42
CA GLY A 60 -5.50 -12.78 -18.15
C GLY A 60 -5.29 -12.13 -19.54
N TRP A 61 -6.21 -11.29 -19.99
CA TRP A 61 -6.06 -10.45 -21.19
C TRP A 61 -5.61 -9.01 -20.87
N LEU A 62 -5.44 -8.70 -19.58
CA LEU A 62 -4.79 -7.50 -19.06
C LEU A 62 -3.48 -7.87 -18.36
N ASN A 63 -2.54 -6.93 -18.35
CA ASN A 63 -1.34 -6.97 -17.52
C ASN A 63 -1.41 -5.87 -16.46
N PHE A 64 -0.58 -6.01 -15.43
CA PHE A 64 -0.52 -5.13 -14.28
C PHE A 64 0.94 -4.76 -14.00
N GLN A 65 1.20 -3.49 -13.79
CA GLN A 65 2.48 -2.97 -13.32
C GLN A 65 2.24 -1.90 -12.27
N TYR A 66 3.06 -1.88 -11.22
CA TYR A 66 3.08 -0.78 -10.27
C TYR A 66 4.51 -0.35 -9.98
N ARG A 67 4.69 0.91 -9.60
CA ARG A 67 5.98 1.49 -9.22
C ARG A 67 5.77 2.52 -8.10
N VAL A 68 6.86 2.93 -7.47
CA VAL A 68 6.88 3.92 -6.38
C VAL A 68 7.69 5.16 -6.78
N GLY A 69 7.64 6.22 -5.98
CA GLY A 69 8.35 7.47 -6.26
C GLY A 69 7.92 8.08 -7.60
N GLY A 70 6.65 7.96 -7.95
CA GLY A 70 6.09 8.63 -9.13
C GLY A 70 6.04 10.15 -8.94
N ASP A 71 5.77 10.86 -10.03
CA ASP A 71 5.55 12.30 -10.06
C ASP A 71 4.30 12.66 -10.90
N ILE A 72 3.93 13.93 -10.92
CA ILE A 72 2.77 14.41 -11.70
C ILE A 72 2.94 14.11 -13.20
N GLU A 73 4.18 14.16 -13.69
CA GLU A 73 4.50 13.98 -15.11
C GLU A 73 4.35 12.53 -15.57
N ILE A 74 4.73 11.53 -14.76
CA ILE A 74 4.53 10.12 -15.11
C ILE A 74 3.03 9.79 -15.17
N LEU A 75 2.23 10.33 -14.23
CA LEU A 75 0.77 10.18 -14.25
C LEU A 75 0.18 10.78 -15.53
N LYS A 76 0.59 12.00 -15.90
CA LYS A 76 0.14 12.67 -17.14
C LYS A 76 0.52 11.88 -18.39
N LYS A 77 1.72 11.32 -18.48
CA LYS A 77 2.16 10.54 -19.65
C LYS A 77 1.28 9.31 -19.89
N PHE A 78 0.90 8.59 -18.83
CA PHE A 78 -0.05 7.48 -18.95
C PHE A 78 -1.43 7.94 -19.39
N LEU A 79 -1.97 8.98 -18.75
CA LEU A 79 -3.29 9.52 -19.09
C LEU A 79 -3.35 10.04 -20.53
N ALA A 80 -2.29 10.71 -21.01
CA ALA A 80 -2.17 11.17 -22.39
C ALA A 80 -2.13 10.01 -23.40
N ALA A 81 -1.63 8.84 -23.00
CA ALA A 81 -1.65 7.61 -23.79
C ALA A 81 -3.00 6.85 -23.73
N GLY A 82 -4.01 7.42 -23.06
CA GLY A 82 -5.32 6.79 -22.87
C GLY A 82 -5.31 5.65 -21.85
N LEU A 83 -4.30 5.59 -21.00
CA LEU A 83 -4.14 4.62 -19.91
C LEU A 83 -4.51 5.32 -18.59
N PRO A 84 -5.66 5.01 -17.98
CA PRO A 84 -5.96 5.46 -16.61
C PRO A 84 -4.85 5.00 -15.67
N VAL A 85 -4.71 5.66 -14.52
CA VAL A 85 -3.72 5.29 -13.50
C VAL A 85 -4.43 5.22 -12.16
N MET A 86 -4.25 4.12 -11.44
CA MET A 86 -4.72 4.00 -10.07
C MET A 86 -3.56 4.33 -9.12
N ILE A 87 -3.81 5.13 -8.10
CA ILE A 87 -2.81 5.48 -7.08
C ILE A 87 -3.30 5.03 -5.71
N GLU A 88 -2.36 4.80 -4.80
CA GLU A 88 -2.64 4.65 -3.37
C GLU A 88 -2.31 5.97 -2.68
N GLU A 89 -3.26 6.55 -1.99
CA GLU A 89 -3.12 7.85 -1.33
C GLU A 89 -3.81 7.84 0.04
N SER A 90 -3.58 8.88 0.83
CA SER A 90 -4.38 9.09 2.03
C SER A 90 -5.59 9.98 1.78
N PHE A 91 -6.59 9.87 2.63
CA PHE A 91 -7.66 10.86 2.72
C PHE A 91 -8.12 11.04 4.16
N ASN A 92 -8.94 12.06 4.39
CA ASN A 92 -9.59 12.28 5.68
C ASN A 92 -11.04 11.80 5.60
N MET A 93 -11.39 10.85 6.47
CA MET A 93 -12.76 10.38 6.62
C MET A 93 -13.65 11.46 7.24
N ASP A 94 -14.93 11.45 6.91
CA ASP A 94 -15.90 12.38 7.48
C ASP A 94 -16.19 12.09 8.97
N GLN A 95 -16.08 10.82 9.38
CA GLN A 95 -16.49 10.34 10.69
C GLN A 95 -15.29 9.85 11.53
N SER A 96 -15.34 10.16 12.83
CA SER A 96 -14.46 9.56 13.85
C SER A 96 -15.04 8.26 14.38
N TYR A 97 -14.19 7.25 14.59
CA TYR A 97 -14.55 5.93 15.09
C TYR A 97 -14.17 5.71 16.56
N TRP A 98 -13.32 6.57 17.13
CA TRP A 98 -12.94 6.57 18.55
C TRP A 98 -12.59 7.99 19.04
N PRO A 99 -12.46 8.22 20.36
CA PRO A 99 -12.04 9.52 20.89
C PRO A 99 -10.65 9.93 20.40
N ASN A 100 -10.49 11.16 19.91
CA ASN A 100 -9.25 11.71 19.34
C ASN A 100 -8.74 10.97 18.09
N ASP A 101 -9.66 10.37 17.34
CA ASP A 101 -9.39 9.83 16.01
C ASP A 101 -8.97 10.94 15.02
N ASP A 102 -7.80 10.78 14.41
CA ASP A 102 -7.24 11.70 13.42
C ASP A 102 -7.93 11.63 12.04
N ARG A 103 -8.82 10.65 11.84
CA ARG A 103 -9.62 10.40 10.62
C ARG A 103 -8.80 10.12 9.36
N TRP A 104 -7.48 10.01 9.47
CA TRP A 104 -6.61 9.64 8.36
C TRP A 104 -6.83 8.18 8.01
N ALA A 105 -6.92 7.87 6.72
CA ALA A 105 -7.04 6.51 6.21
C ALA A 105 -6.40 6.38 4.81
N ALA A 106 -6.01 5.16 4.45
CA ALA A 106 -5.61 4.82 3.09
C ALA A 106 -6.81 4.80 2.13
N HIS A 107 -6.56 5.15 0.88
CA HIS A 107 -7.52 5.14 -0.20
C HIS A 107 -6.85 4.78 -1.52
N TYR A 108 -7.62 4.20 -2.44
CA TYR A 108 -7.21 4.03 -3.81
C TYR A 108 -8.00 5.00 -4.68
N GLN A 109 -7.31 5.71 -5.57
CA GLN A 109 -7.93 6.69 -6.45
C GLN A 109 -7.63 6.37 -7.91
N LEU A 110 -8.67 6.28 -8.75
CA LEU A 110 -8.52 5.99 -10.18
C LEU A 110 -8.53 7.28 -11.00
N LEU A 111 -7.37 7.72 -11.46
CA LEU A 111 -7.21 8.87 -12.34
C LEU A 111 -7.57 8.51 -13.78
N THR A 112 -8.42 9.32 -14.41
CA THR A 112 -8.93 9.09 -15.78
C THR A 112 -8.69 10.26 -16.73
N GLY A 113 -8.13 11.38 -16.24
CA GLY A 113 -7.75 12.51 -17.10
C GLY A 113 -7.03 13.61 -16.33
N TYR A 114 -6.55 14.62 -17.04
CA TYR A 114 -5.90 15.81 -16.48
C TYR A 114 -6.19 17.05 -17.33
N ASP A 115 -6.04 18.24 -16.75
CA ASP A 115 -6.16 19.54 -17.41
C ASP A 115 -5.05 20.48 -16.90
N ASP A 116 -3.99 20.62 -17.69
CA ASP A 116 -2.81 21.45 -17.35
C ASP A 116 -3.16 22.94 -17.21
N ALA A 117 -4.18 23.44 -17.92
CA ALA A 117 -4.58 24.84 -17.81
C ALA A 117 -5.24 25.15 -16.46
N ARG A 118 -5.76 24.12 -15.79
CA ARG A 118 -6.39 24.22 -14.48
C ARG A 118 -5.59 23.54 -13.37
N GLU A 119 -4.47 22.90 -13.70
CA GLU A 119 -3.61 22.13 -12.79
C GLU A 119 -4.38 21.08 -11.98
N ILE A 120 -5.28 20.33 -12.65
CA ILE A 120 -6.12 19.31 -12.02
C ILE A 120 -6.04 17.96 -12.71
N PHE A 121 -6.19 16.89 -11.92
CA PHE A 121 -6.61 15.58 -12.39
C PHE A 121 -8.12 15.41 -12.31
N THR A 122 -8.66 14.50 -13.12
CA THR A 122 -10.00 13.94 -12.96
C THR A 122 -9.89 12.52 -12.43
N GLY A 123 -10.51 12.25 -11.28
CA GLY A 123 -10.46 10.95 -10.60
C GLY A 123 -11.83 10.32 -10.36
N GLN A 124 -11.88 8.99 -10.28
CA GLN A 124 -13.05 8.22 -9.85
C GLN A 124 -12.79 7.70 -8.44
N ASP A 125 -13.42 8.33 -7.46
CA ASP A 125 -13.21 8.06 -6.05
C ASP A 125 -14.34 7.16 -5.53
N SER A 126 -14.00 5.99 -5.01
CA SER A 126 -15.00 5.02 -4.56
C SER A 126 -15.72 5.44 -3.27
N PHE A 127 -15.16 6.37 -2.51
CA PHE A 127 -15.75 6.90 -1.28
C PHE A 127 -16.54 8.19 -1.51
N VAL A 128 -15.95 9.14 -2.21
CA VAL A 128 -16.47 10.50 -2.43
C VAL A 128 -17.44 10.57 -3.62
N GLY A 129 -17.08 10.00 -4.77
CA GLY A 129 -17.90 10.06 -5.97
C GLY A 129 -17.14 10.07 -7.30
N PRO A 130 -17.86 10.06 -8.44
CA PRO A 130 -17.26 10.10 -9.76
C PRO A 130 -16.69 11.48 -10.11
N ASP A 131 -15.80 11.49 -11.10
CA ASP A 131 -15.29 12.69 -11.80
C ASP A 131 -14.77 13.83 -10.90
N GLN A 132 -14.17 13.48 -9.76
CA GLN A 132 -13.56 14.43 -8.82
C GLN A 132 -12.49 15.26 -9.51
N LYS A 133 -12.42 16.55 -9.19
CA LYS A 133 -11.38 17.47 -9.68
C LYS A 133 -10.35 17.69 -8.59
N ILE A 134 -9.15 17.16 -8.81
CA ILE A 134 -8.10 17.10 -7.79
C ILE A 134 -6.94 17.98 -8.23
N PRO A 135 -6.64 19.09 -7.54
CA PRO A 135 -5.44 19.88 -7.79
C PRO A 135 -4.16 19.05 -7.71
N TYR A 136 -3.16 19.34 -8.54
CA TYR A 136 -1.90 18.59 -8.57
C TYR A 136 -1.15 18.58 -7.24
N ASP A 137 -1.10 19.72 -6.56
CA ASP A 137 -0.48 19.87 -5.25
C ASP A 137 -1.20 19.04 -4.17
N LYS A 138 -2.54 19.05 -4.21
CA LYS A 138 -3.37 18.25 -3.29
C LYS A 138 -3.27 16.76 -3.54
N LEU A 139 -3.16 16.33 -4.79
CA LEU A 139 -2.88 14.93 -5.09
C LEU A 139 -1.54 14.53 -4.47
N ASP A 140 -0.47 15.28 -4.72
CA ASP A 140 0.87 14.93 -4.19
C ASP A 140 0.93 14.95 -2.65
N GLU A 141 0.25 15.92 -2.02
CA GLU A 141 0.14 16.03 -0.56
C GLU A 141 -0.33 14.73 0.09
N TYR A 142 -1.32 14.08 -0.51
CA TYR A 142 -1.89 12.83 -0.01
C TYR A 142 -1.17 11.58 -0.55
N TRP A 143 -0.70 11.63 -1.79
CA TRP A 143 -0.06 10.52 -2.49
C TRP A 143 1.32 10.18 -1.91
N GLN A 144 2.06 11.18 -1.41
CA GLN A 144 3.37 10.97 -0.78
C GLN A 144 3.30 10.03 0.44
N SER A 145 2.16 9.92 1.11
CA SER A 145 2.01 9.08 2.31
C SER A 145 2.15 7.57 2.02
N PHE A 146 2.04 7.19 0.75
CA PHE A 146 2.24 5.82 0.25
C PHE A 146 3.37 5.76 -0.77
N ASN A 147 4.46 6.49 -0.53
CA ASN A 147 5.66 6.49 -1.40
C ASN A 147 5.34 6.75 -2.88
N ARG A 148 4.31 7.55 -3.15
CA ARG A 148 3.84 7.87 -4.51
C ARG A 148 3.65 6.63 -5.39
N VAL A 149 2.98 5.60 -4.85
CA VAL A 149 2.62 4.37 -5.57
C VAL A 149 1.68 4.68 -6.72
N TYR A 150 2.01 4.22 -7.93
CA TYR A 150 1.10 4.24 -9.07
C TYR A 150 1.01 2.87 -9.73
N ILE A 151 -0.19 2.54 -10.19
CA ILE A 151 -0.60 1.26 -10.74
C ILE A 151 -1.17 1.49 -12.12
N VAL A 152 -0.67 0.72 -13.08
CA VAL A 152 -1.14 0.71 -14.46
C VAL A 152 -1.59 -0.70 -14.82
N VAL A 153 -2.88 -0.83 -15.10
CA VAL A 153 -3.52 -2.00 -15.71
C VAL A 153 -3.75 -1.69 -17.18
N TYR A 154 -3.37 -2.61 -18.06
CA TYR A 154 -3.40 -2.35 -19.51
C TYR A 154 -3.56 -3.64 -20.34
N PRO A 155 -4.18 -3.56 -21.53
CA PRO A 155 -4.23 -4.68 -22.48
C PRO A 155 -2.84 -5.12 -22.94
N LEU A 156 -2.66 -6.41 -23.23
CA LEU A 156 -1.34 -6.98 -23.59
C LEU A 156 -0.68 -6.28 -24.79
N ASP A 157 -1.45 -5.77 -25.76
CA ASP A 157 -0.93 -5.04 -26.93
C ASP A 157 -0.40 -3.64 -26.60
N LYS A 158 -0.62 -3.14 -25.38
CA LYS A 158 -0.10 -1.84 -24.88
C LYS A 158 1.22 -1.96 -24.13
N GLU A 159 1.79 -3.14 -23.95
CA GLU A 159 3.00 -3.34 -23.14
C GLU A 159 4.18 -2.46 -23.58
N GLU A 160 4.45 -2.37 -24.88
CA GLU A 160 5.54 -1.54 -25.39
C GLU A 160 5.28 -0.03 -25.18
N THR A 161 4.01 0.39 -25.16
CA THR A 161 3.66 1.77 -24.79
C THR A 161 3.95 2.02 -23.31
N VAL A 162 3.57 1.08 -22.44
CA VAL A 162 3.83 1.17 -20.99
C VAL A 162 5.33 1.17 -20.70
N LYS A 163 6.10 0.27 -21.31
CA LYS A 163 7.57 0.24 -21.22
C LYS A 163 8.19 1.56 -21.67
N SER A 164 7.73 2.10 -22.80
CA SER A 164 8.22 3.38 -23.32
C SER A 164 7.96 4.55 -22.35
N ILE A 165 6.76 4.60 -21.74
CA ILE A 165 6.41 5.62 -20.75
C ILE A 165 7.22 5.45 -19.46
N MET A 166 7.34 4.22 -18.95
CA MET A 166 8.12 3.93 -17.73
C MET A 166 9.63 4.16 -17.96
N GLY A 167 10.12 3.95 -19.18
CA GLY A 167 11.53 4.07 -19.50
C GLY A 167 12.38 3.24 -18.54
N PRO A 168 13.42 3.82 -17.91
CA PRO A 168 14.25 3.14 -16.91
C PRO A 168 13.47 2.61 -15.70
N HIS A 169 12.34 3.24 -15.32
CA HIS A 169 11.51 2.76 -14.22
C HIS A 169 10.81 1.44 -14.55
N TRP A 170 10.90 0.92 -15.77
CA TRP A 170 10.50 -0.46 -16.04
C TRP A 170 11.33 -1.46 -15.23
N ASP A 171 12.60 -1.15 -14.97
CA ASP A 171 13.39 -1.90 -14.01
C ASP A 171 13.01 -1.51 -12.57
N LYS A 172 12.72 -2.51 -11.72
CA LYS A 172 12.23 -2.27 -10.36
C LYS A 172 13.31 -1.68 -9.46
N ASP A 173 14.55 -2.13 -9.61
CA ASP A 173 15.68 -1.66 -8.79
C ASP A 173 16.02 -0.22 -9.15
N TYR A 174 16.02 0.12 -10.45
CA TYR A 174 16.14 1.50 -10.91
C TYR A 174 15.03 2.38 -10.32
N ASN A 175 13.77 1.94 -10.37
CA ASN A 175 12.65 2.70 -9.81
C ASN A 175 12.78 2.90 -8.29
N ARG A 176 13.18 1.86 -7.55
CA ARG A 176 13.38 1.95 -6.09
C ARG A 176 14.56 2.83 -5.73
N GLN A 177 15.64 2.81 -6.51
CA GLN A 177 16.77 3.72 -6.32
C GLN A 177 16.36 5.17 -6.58
N HIS A 178 15.53 5.42 -7.60
CA HIS A 178 14.96 6.75 -7.85
C HIS A 178 14.07 7.21 -6.69
N ALA A 179 13.19 6.35 -6.19
CA ALA A 179 12.29 6.67 -5.06
C ALA A 179 13.07 6.93 -3.75
N LEU A 180 14.17 6.21 -3.53
CA LEU A 180 15.09 6.47 -2.42
C LEU A 180 15.67 7.89 -2.51
N LEU A 181 16.22 8.27 -3.67
CA LEU A 181 16.78 9.61 -3.88
C LEU A 181 15.71 10.72 -3.79
N ALA A 182 14.50 10.43 -4.25
CA ALA A 182 13.37 11.35 -4.12
C ALA A 182 13.01 11.59 -2.65
N ALA A 183 12.95 10.53 -1.83
CA ALA A 183 12.72 10.64 -0.39
C ALA A 183 13.84 11.43 0.32
N GLU A 184 15.11 11.22 -0.04
CA GLU A 184 16.24 12.01 0.47
C GLU A 184 16.11 13.49 0.09
N SER A 185 15.70 13.81 -1.13
CA SER A 185 15.44 15.18 -1.57
C SER A 185 14.27 15.81 -0.80
N ASP A 186 13.19 15.07 -0.55
CA ASP A 186 12.03 15.52 0.22
C ASP A 186 12.45 15.83 1.67
N ILE A 187 13.30 15.01 2.28
CA ILE A 187 13.88 15.27 3.61
C ILE A 187 14.75 16.52 3.61
N GLN A 188 15.57 16.74 2.59
CA GLN A 188 16.38 17.97 2.48
C GLN A 188 15.51 19.23 2.36
N ALA A 189 14.40 19.13 1.62
CA ALA A 189 13.45 20.23 1.45
C ALA A 189 12.63 20.50 2.71
N ASN A 190 12.19 19.44 3.40
CA ASN A 190 11.46 19.52 4.66
C ASN A 190 11.85 18.37 5.60
N PRO A 191 12.81 18.59 6.52
CA PRO A 191 13.24 17.58 7.47
C PRO A 191 12.16 17.12 8.45
N GLU A 192 11.09 17.90 8.61
CA GLU A 192 9.94 17.62 9.49
C GLU A 192 8.79 16.92 8.75
N ASN A 193 9.03 16.38 7.55
CA ASN A 193 8.04 15.58 6.82
C ASN A 193 8.13 14.10 7.26
N PRO A 194 7.18 13.58 8.04
CA PRO A 194 7.23 12.20 8.51
C PRO A 194 7.09 11.19 7.36
N TYR A 195 6.36 11.53 6.29
CA TYR A 195 6.18 10.65 5.14
C TYR A 195 7.47 10.50 4.33
N ALA A 196 8.29 11.56 4.21
CA ALA A 196 9.56 11.48 3.51
C ALA A 196 10.53 10.51 4.22
N TRP A 197 10.62 10.60 5.55
CA TRP A 197 11.39 9.64 6.37
C TRP A 197 10.85 8.22 6.27
N PHE A 198 9.53 8.04 6.30
CA PHE A 198 8.92 6.72 6.15
C PHE A 198 9.18 6.12 4.76
N ASN A 199 9.11 6.93 3.71
CA ASN A 199 9.40 6.52 2.34
C ASN A 199 10.88 6.16 2.17
N LEU A 200 11.79 6.91 2.80
CA LEU A 200 13.21 6.55 2.86
C LEU A 200 13.37 5.16 3.49
N GLY A 201 12.78 4.93 4.66
CA GLY A 201 12.79 3.62 5.33
C GLY A 201 12.26 2.49 4.45
N THR A 202 11.14 2.72 3.77
CA THR A 202 10.50 1.74 2.88
C THR A 202 11.36 1.39 1.66
N ASN A 203 12.05 2.36 1.07
CA ASN A 203 12.97 2.08 -0.04
C ASN A 203 14.28 1.43 0.47
N LEU A 204 14.73 1.73 1.69
CA LEU A 204 15.89 1.07 2.30
C LEU A 204 15.61 -0.41 2.64
N VAL A 205 14.40 -0.74 3.10
CA VAL A 205 13.95 -2.14 3.30
C VAL A 205 14.04 -2.92 2.00
N TYR A 206 13.62 -2.34 0.87
CA TYR A 206 13.73 -3.00 -0.44
C TYR A 206 15.17 -3.40 -0.79
N PHE A 207 16.16 -2.63 -0.33
CA PHE A 207 17.59 -2.89 -0.54
C PHE A 207 18.25 -3.62 0.64
N ASP A 208 17.48 -4.24 1.53
CA ASP A 208 17.95 -4.95 2.72
C ASP A 208 18.83 -4.09 3.68
N ARG A 209 18.72 -2.75 3.59
CA ARG A 209 19.44 -1.80 4.45
C ARG A 209 18.68 -1.58 5.75
N TYR A 210 18.44 -2.67 6.48
CA TYR A 210 17.48 -2.71 7.58
C TYR A 210 17.81 -1.80 8.77
N LEU A 211 19.09 -1.63 9.10
CA LEU A 211 19.49 -0.73 10.20
C LEU A 211 19.19 0.73 9.86
N GLU A 212 19.56 1.16 8.66
CA GLU A 212 19.29 2.52 8.18
C GLU A 212 17.79 2.75 7.97
N ALA A 213 17.07 1.71 7.54
CA ALA A 213 15.61 1.76 7.43
C ALA A 213 14.95 1.98 8.80
N ALA A 214 15.41 1.28 9.83
CA ALA A 214 14.92 1.46 11.20
C ALA A 214 15.17 2.88 11.71
N ASP A 215 16.36 3.45 11.49
CA ASP A 215 16.65 4.84 11.87
C ASP A 215 15.72 5.84 11.15
N ALA A 216 15.42 5.62 9.87
CA ALA A 216 14.49 6.45 9.12
C ALA A 216 13.05 6.32 9.64
N TYR A 217 12.61 5.11 9.99
CA TYR A 217 11.30 4.90 10.59
C TYR A 217 11.18 5.51 11.99
N ASP A 218 12.23 5.42 12.81
CA ASP A 218 12.27 6.07 14.13
C ASP A 218 12.08 7.59 13.99
N LYS A 219 12.73 8.20 12.99
CA LYS A 219 12.54 9.63 12.69
C LYS A 219 11.11 9.95 12.24
N ALA A 220 10.51 9.14 11.38
CA ALA A 220 9.12 9.32 10.98
C ALA A 220 8.16 9.24 12.18
N ILE A 221 8.37 8.27 13.07
CA ILE A 221 7.57 8.07 14.28
C ILE A 221 7.75 9.22 15.29
N GLU A 222 8.99 9.70 15.47
CA GLU A 222 9.33 10.84 16.34
C GLU A 222 8.63 12.13 15.92
N ILE A 223 8.63 12.43 14.61
CA ILE A 223 7.94 13.60 14.03
C ILE A 223 6.42 13.44 14.17
N GLY A 224 5.92 12.23 13.95
CA GLY A 224 4.52 11.85 14.16
C GLY A 224 3.86 11.33 12.89
N LEU A 225 3.36 10.09 12.97
CA LEU A 225 2.57 9.47 11.91
C LEU A 225 1.09 9.39 12.30
N PRO A 226 0.18 9.31 11.32
CA PRO A 226 -1.23 9.03 11.58
C PRO A 226 -1.44 7.73 12.38
N GLN A 227 -2.49 7.70 13.21
CA GLN A 227 -2.82 6.61 14.13
C GLN A 227 -3.09 5.28 13.41
N ARG A 228 -3.53 5.33 12.16
CA ARG A 228 -3.80 4.14 11.32
C ARG A 228 -2.66 3.81 10.36
N PHE A 229 -1.52 4.49 10.41
CA PHE A 229 -0.49 4.34 9.39
C PHE A 229 0.00 2.87 9.28
N LEU A 230 0.22 2.22 10.43
CA LEU A 230 0.62 0.81 10.51
C LEU A 230 -0.50 -0.20 10.25
N ARG A 231 -1.73 0.25 9.93
CA ARG A 231 -2.79 -0.62 9.40
C ARG A 231 -2.52 -0.99 7.94
N TYR A 232 -1.72 -0.18 7.24
CA TYR A 232 -1.51 -0.30 5.81
C TYR A 232 -0.04 -0.51 5.42
N GLN A 233 0.90 -0.09 6.29
CA GLN A 233 2.32 -0.08 5.98
C GLN A 233 3.15 -0.76 7.07
N PHE A 234 3.76 -1.90 6.72
CA PHE A 234 4.37 -2.84 7.67
C PHE A 234 5.91 -2.90 7.61
N GLY A 235 6.53 -2.10 6.73
CA GLY A 235 7.98 -2.05 6.55
C GLY A 235 8.80 -1.89 7.84
N PRO A 236 8.37 -1.08 8.83
CA PRO A 236 9.07 -0.99 10.12
C PRO A 236 9.23 -2.32 10.85
N PHE A 237 8.25 -3.23 10.75
CA PHE A 237 8.34 -4.53 11.43
C PHE A 237 9.50 -5.37 10.89
N MET A 238 9.65 -5.39 9.56
CA MET A 238 10.74 -6.07 8.88
C MET A 238 12.09 -5.42 9.22
N ALA A 239 12.16 -4.09 9.20
CA ALA A 239 13.38 -3.35 9.55
C ALA A 239 13.86 -3.66 10.98
N TYR A 240 12.96 -3.59 11.97
CA TYR A 240 13.31 -3.90 13.36
C TYR A 240 13.66 -5.37 13.57
N PHE A 241 12.94 -6.30 12.95
CA PHE A 241 13.28 -7.71 13.03
C PHE A 241 14.68 -7.97 12.48
N HIS A 242 14.99 -7.55 11.26
CA HIS A 242 16.28 -7.84 10.63
C HIS A 242 17.45 -7.07 11.24
N SER A 243 17.23 -5.88 11.79
CA SER A 243 18.25 -5.13 12.55
C SER A 243 18.41 -5.60 14.01
N GLY A 244 17.57 -6.51 14.50
CA GLY A 244 17.65 -7.06 15.85
C GLY A 244 17.06 -6.17 16.95
N GLN A 245 16.33 -5.12 16.57
CA GLN A 245 15.67 -4.18 17.49
C GLN A 245 14.33 -4.75 17.99
N LEU A 246 14.39 -5.88 18.69
CA LEU A 246 13.19 -6.63 19.07
C LEU A 246 12.27 -5.88 20.04
N ASP A 247 12.81 -5.06 20.93
CA ASP A 247 11.98 -4.26 21.86
C ASP A 247 11.14 -3.22 21.11
N ASN A 248 11.72 -2.58 20.09
CA ASN A 248 10.99 -1.66 19.20
C ASN A 248 9.93 -2.41 18.39
N LEU A 249 10.26 -3.62 17.90
CA LEU A 249 9.30 -4.47 17.20
C LEU A 249 8.10 -4.84 18.09
N PHE A 250 8.33 -5.28 19.33
CA PHE A 250 7.25 -5.56 20.28
C PHE A 250 6.37 -4.34 20.51
N ALA A 251 6.98 -3.20 20.87
CA ALA A 251 6.25 -1.97 21.11
C ALA A 251 5.40 -1.54 19.90
N LEU A 252 5.94 -1.66 18.69
CA LEU A 252 5.23 -1.27 17.47
C LEU A 252 4.10 -2.24 17.12
N THR A 253 4.32 -3.56 17.27
CA THR A 253 3.26 -4.57 17.04
C THR A 253 2.14 -4.47 18.08
N ASP A 254 2.47 -4.20 19.35
CA ASP A 254 1.46 -4.01 20.39
C ASP A 254 0.62 -2.75 20.11
N TYR A 255 1.25 -1.63 19.73
CA TYR A 255 0.54 -0.45 19.28
C TYR A 255 -0.37 -0.74 18.07
N ALA A 256 0.13 -1.46 17.06
CA ALA A 256 -0.64 -1.82 15.89
C ALA A 256 -1.87 -2.67 16.25
N LEU A 257 -1.73 -3.62 17.19
CA LEU A 257 -2.82 -4.47 17.68
C LEU A 257 -3.81 -3.72 18.59
N GLU A 258 -3.38 -2.68 19.30
CA GLU A 258 -4.30 -1.79 20.01
C GLU A 258 -5.22 -1.02 19.04
N ARG A 259 -4.68 -0.58 17.89
CA ARG A 259 -5.42 0.16 16.85
C ARG A 259 -6.22 -0.74 15.92
N THR A 260 -5.66 -1.89 15.58
CA THR A 260 -6.23 -2.89 14.69
C THR A 260 -6.02 -4.28 15.29
N LYS A 261 -6.96 -4.67 16.17
CA LYS A 261 -6.89 -5.93 16.93
C LYS A 261 -6.72 -7.18 16.08
N ASN A 262 -7.17 -7.14 14.84
CA ASN A 262 -7.15 -8.25 13.91
C ASN A 262 -6.09 -8.12 12.81
N SER A 263 -5.02 -7.32 13.00
CA SER A 263 -3.93 -7.26 12.02
C SER A 263 -3.11 -8.54 12.06
N GLU A 264 -3.25 -9.36 11.03
CA GLU A 264 -2.48 -10.58 10.83
C GLU A 264 -0.98 -10.30 10.66
N GLU A 265 -0.60 -9.16 10.08
CA GLU A 265 0.80 -8.77 9.89
C GLU A 265 1.45 -8.43 11.22
N ALA A 266 0.77 -7.67 12.10
CA ALA A 266 1.28 -7.39 13.43
C ALA A 266 1.41 -8.66 14.27
N LEU A 267 0.44 -9.58 14.18
CA LEU A 267 0.51 -10.90 14.82
C LEU A 267 1.70 -11.73 14.28
N LEU A 268 1.86 -11.79 12.96
CA LEU A 268 2.97 -12.49 12.32
C LEU A 268 4.33 -11.96 12.81
N TRP A 269 4.53 -10.64 12.78
CA TRP A 269 5.81 -10.06 13.15
C TRP A 269 6.09 -10.13 14.65
N ARG A 270 5.07 -10.04 15.50
CA ARG A 270 5.21 -10.34 16.94
C ARG A 270 5.56 -11.80 17.19
N GLY A 271 4.96 -12.71 16.43
CA GLY A 271 5.30 -14.14 16.46
C GLY A 271 6.77 -14.40 16.10
N TRP A 272 7.28 -13.75 15.05
CA TRP A 272 8.70 -13.82 14.69
C TRP A 272 9.61 -13.22 15.76
N ALA A 273 9.21 -12.11 16.40
CA ALA A 273 9.93 -11.53 17.52
C ALA A 273 10.02 -12.51 18.72
N ASN A 274 8.89 -13.13 19.07
CA ASN A 274 8.81 -14.17 20.12
C ASN A 274 9.70 -15.37 19.80
N TYR A 275 9.67 -15.85 18.55
CA TYR A 275 10.53 -16.93 18.09
C TYR A 275 12.01 -16.59 18.27
N ARG A 276 12.44 -15.39 17.87
CA ARG A 276 13.84 -14.95 18.01
C ARG A 276 14.26 -14.82 19.48
N GLN A 277 13.33 -14.53 20.40
CA GLN A 277 13.59 -14.54 21.84
C GLN A 277 13.56 -15.94 22.49
N GLY A 278 13.30 -17.00 21.72
CA GLY A 278 13.17 -18.37 22.25
C GLY A 278 11.82 -18.65 22.93
N LYS A 279 10.84 -17.76 22.77
CA LYS A 279 9.48 -17.89 23.31
C LYS A 279 8.60 -18.65 22.31
N LEU A 280 8.86 -19.95 22.19
CA LEU A 280 8.30 -20.77 21.12
C LEU A 280 6.77 -20.89 21.18
N ASN A 281 6.21 -21.05 22.39
CA ASN A 281 4.77 -21.21 22.57
C ASN A 281 4.02 -19.93 22.21
N GLU A 282 4.56 -18.79 22.60
CA GLU A 282 4.05 -17.46 22.29
C GLU A 282 4.11 -17.18 20.79
N ALA A 283 5.22 -17.55 20.13
CA ALA A 283 5.35 -17.45 18.67
C ALA A 283 4.28 -18.27 17.94
N ILE A 284 4.09 -19.54 18.33
CA ILE A 284 3.08 -20.43 17.75
C ILE A 284 1.68 -19.84 17.96
N ALA A 285 1.38 -19.33 19.15
CA ALA A 285 0.08 -18.73 19.45
C ALA A 285 -0.20 -17.51 18.57
N ASP A 286 0.79 -16.63 18.38
CA ASP A 286 0.66 -15.45 17.49
C ASP A 286 0.44 -15.87 16.02
N PHE A 287 1.20 -16.84 15.50
CA PHE A 287 1.00 -17.31 14.13
C PHE A 287 -0.35 -18.02 13.92
N GLN A 288 -0.80 -18.79 14.92
CA GLN A 288 -2.13 -19.40 14.89
C GLN A 288 -3.24 -18.35 14.92
N GLN A 289 -3.08 -17.28 15.71
CA GLN A 289 -4.02 -16.18 15.72
C GLN A 289 -4.03 -15.46 14.37
N ALA A 290 -2.87 -15.22 13.75
CA ALA A 290 -2.80 -14.62 12.41
C ALA A 290 -3.58 -15.44 11.38
N LEU A 291 -3.49 -16.78 11.41
CA LEU A 291 -4.31 -17.67 10.56
C LEU A 291 -5.80 -17.71 10.96
N GLN A 292 -6.13 -17.51 12.23
CA GLN A 292 -7.52 -17.35 12.63
C GLN A 292 -8.10 -16.06 12.05
N GLU A 293 -7.33 -14.97 12.01
CA GLU A 293 -7.73 -13.69 11.40
C GLU A 293 -7.74 -13.77 9.87
N ASN A 294 -6.78 -14.43 9.24
CA ASN A 294 -6.73 -14.66 7.80
C ASN A 294 -6.33 -16.12 7.49
N PRO A 295 -7.29 -17.03 7.26
CA PRO A 295 -7.03 -18.46 7.02
C PRO A 295 -6.18 -18.75 5.78
N ASN A 296 -6.05 -17.79 4.86
CA ASN A 296 -5.27 -17.93 3.64
C ASN A 296 -3.90 -17.25 3.74
N TYR A 297 -3.50 -16.76 4.92
CA TYR A 297 -2.26 -16.02 5.08
C TYR A 297 -1.03 -16.94 5.01
N SER A 298 -0.43 -17.03 3.83
CA SER A 298 0.66 -17.96 3.54
C SER A 298 1.86 -17.80 4.46
N ASP A 299 2.13 -16.56 4.89
CA ASP A 299 3.31 -16.24 5.68
C ASP A 299 3.19 -16.77 7.11
N ALA A 300 1.99 -16.70 7.70
CA ALA A 300 1.73 -17.32 9.01
C ALA A 300 1.75 -18.86 8.92
N GLN A 301 1.24 -19.43 7.83
CA GLN A 301 1.33 -20.88 7.59
C GLN A 301 2.78 -21.33 7.42
N TYR A 302 3.59 -20.57 6.69
CA TYR A 302 5.02 -20.81 6.56
C TYR A 302 5.73 -20.72 7.91
N ALA A 303 5.44 -19.69 8.70
CA ALA A 303 6.04 -19.49 10.02
C ALA A 303 5.76 -20.66 10.96
N LEU A 304 4.53 -21.18 11.00
CA LEU A 304 4.19 -22.38 11.76
C LEU A 304 4.95 -23.61 11.27
N ASN A 305 4.99 -23.84 9.95
CA ASN A 305 5.72 -24.98 9.39
C ASN A 305 7.21 -24.91 9.72
N PHE A 306 7.80 -23.71 9.64
CA PHE A 306 9.18 -23.46 9.99
C PHE A 306 9.45 -23.76 11.47
N VAL A 307 8.61 -23.23 12.37
CA VAL A 307 8.74 -23.44 13.81
C VAL A 307 8.57 -24.91 14.19
N TYR A 308 7.55 -25.60 13.67
CA TYR A 308 7.35 -27.02 13.97
C TYR A 308 8.47 -27.91 13.40
N GLY A 309 9.13 -27.47 12.32
CA GLY A 309 10.30 -28.13 11.76
C GLY A 309 11.61 -27.83 12.50
N ASN A 310 11.64 -26.81 13.35
CA ASN A 310 12.83 -26.35 14.09
C ASN A 310 12.47 -26.07 15.58
N PRO A 311 12.12 -27.13 16.35
CA PRO A 311 11.60 -27.02 17.70
C PRO A 311 12.62 -26.56 18.75
#